data_AF-A0A1N6JG17-F1
#
_entry.id   AF-A0A1N6JG17-F1
#
_cell.length_a   1.000
_cell.length_b   1.000
_cell.length_c   1.000
_cell.angle_alpha   90.00
_cell.angle_beta   90.00
_cell.angle_gamma   90.00
#
_symmetry.space_group_name_H-M   'P 1'
#
loop_
_entity.id
_entity.type
_entity.pdbx_description
1 polymer ?
#
loop_
_entity_poly.entity_id
_entity_poly.type
_entity_poly.pdbx_seq_one_letter_code
_entity_poly.pdbx_strand_id
1 'polypeptide(L)'
;MSKISAYILFLSLFLLAACDSAKKEFETLKEGEILLDINTEEYSLNGTVLGKTATDISVIDDVIDKPLYKELCDTRGKFLEEALGNGESIDIFELAKLHVDDNLSYVDFYKALSSMYFCGYSDFNIAIGTNYKDVFQLSIPRTDYMWCGLVIQRMKGLRYKYLRNRQKLSLSEMSEIDVEDRECVEEYKGLDLLLSFYRKDDGIAYVVSLNETFFNKGSRFDGYNFYTFNNDADLWKFIEDIRSKVDRQIGNMPGKKEDKVLRLLANAHGPNKVMLVFQKDVLMKDIAPIVKKLNTYGYRFAFDLD
;
A
#
# COMPACT_ATOMS: atom_id res chain seq x y z
N MET A 1 15.14 -10.88 57.63
CA MET A 1 14.77 -10.00 56.50
C MET A 1 13.76 -8.97 57.01
N SER A 2 14.03 -7.69 56.83
CA SER A 2 13.12 -6.63 57.28
C SER A 2 11.90 -6.55 56.34
N LYS A 3 10.74 -6.11 56.84
CA LYS A 3 9.52 -5.91 56.01
C LYS A 3 9.80 -5.03 54.78
N ILE A 4 10.71 -4.07 54.89
CA ILE A 4 11.13 -3.17 53.81
C ILE A 4 11.82 -3.93 52.68
N SER A 5 12.66 -4.92 53.00
CA SER A 5 13.34 -5.74 51.99
C SER A 5 12.36 -6.56 51.15
N ALA A 6 11.25 -7.01 51.74
CA ALA A 6 10.20 -7.73 51.01
C ALA A 6 9.38 -6.81 50.10
N TYR A 7 9.08 -5.58 50.53
CA TYR A 7 8.40 -4.59 49.69
C TYR A 7 9.24 -4.17 48.48
N ILE A 8 10.55 -3.96 48.66
CA ILE A 8 11.46 -3.63 47.55
C ILE A 8 11.49 -4.78 46.55
N LEU A 9 11.60 -6.03 47.02
CA LEU A 9 11.63 -7.21 46.16
C LEU A 9 10.33 -7.35 45.36
N PHE A 10 9.18 -7.13 46.01
CA PHE A 10 7.86 -7.19 45.38
C PHE A 10 7.65 -6.06 44.37
N LEU A 11 8.13 -4.84 44.66
CA LEU A 11 8.09 -3.72 43.73
C LEU A 11 8.98 -3.95 42.50
N SER A 12 10.18 -4.51 42.69
CA SER A 12 11.06 -4.89 41.57
C SER A 12 10.48 -6.03 40.73
N LEU A 13 9.78 -7.00 41.34
CA LEU A 13 9.07 -8.05 40.62
C LEU A 13 7.90 -7.50 39.80
N PHE A 14 7.14 -6.54 40.33
CA PHE A 14 6.07 -5.86 39.59
C PHE A 14 6.61 -4.99 38.45
N LEU A 15 7.73 -4.30 38.65
CA LEU A 15 8.38 -3.51 37.59
C LEU A 15 8.98 -4.42 36.49
N LEU A 16 9.55 -5.57 36.86
CA LEU A 16 10.02 -6.58 35.89
C LEU A 16 8.86 -7.24 35.12
N ALA A 17 7.75 -7.56 35.79
CA ALA A 17 6.56 -8.12 35.16
C ALA A 17 5.81 -7.11 34.26
N ALA A 18 5.82 -5.82 34.64
CA ALA A 18 5.28 -4.75 33.80
C ALA A 18 6.15 -4.50 32.55
N CYS A 19 7.46 -4.71 32.62
CA CYS A 19 8.33 -4.71 31.43
C CYS A 19 8.08 -5.92 30.50
N ASP A 20 7.65 -7.07 31.02
CA ASP A 20 7.37 -8.27 30.21
C ASP A 20 5.96 -8.25 29.57
N SER A 21 5.06 -7.39 30.08
CA SER A 21 3.70 -7.20 29.52
C SER A 21 3.64 -6.45 28.18
N ALA A 22 4.79 -6.04 27.64
CA ALA A 22 4.90 -5.42 26.32
C ALA A 22 5.29 -6.42 25.21
N LYS A 23 5.21 -7.73 25.45
CA LYS A 23 5.19 -8.67 24.32
C LYS A 23 3.91 -8.44 23.53
N LYS A 24 4.03 -7.69 22.42
CA LYS A 24 3.04 -7.58 21.36
C LYS A 24 2.39 -8.96 21.19
N GLU A 25 1.07 -9.05 21.29
CA GLU A 25 0.32 -10.27 20.97
C GLU A 25 0.72 -10.68 19.55
N PHE A 26 1.66 -11.62 19.41
CA PHE A 26 2.10 -12.11 18.12
C PHE A 26 1.01 -13.04 17.58
N GLU A 27 0.65 -12.85 16.31
CA GLU A 27 -0.26 -13.76 15.62
C GLU A 27 0.36 -15.17 15.60
N THR A 28 -0.41 -16.18 15.99
CA THR A 28 0.02 -17.58 15.88
C THR A 28 0.07 -17.95 14.40
N LEU A 29 1.27 -18.19 13.87
CA LEU A 29 1.47 -18.58 12.48
C LEU A 29 1.11 -20.03 12.25
N LYS A 30 0.43 -20.30 11.13
CA LYS A 30 0.32 -21.67 10.62
C LYS A 30 1.61 -22.06 9.90
N GLU A 31 1.84 -23.36 9.82
CA GLU A 31 2.94 -23.91 9.02
C GLU A 31 2.80 -23.47 7.55
N GLY A 32 3.89 -22.96 6.97
CA GLY A 32 3.92 -22.38 5.62
C GLY A 32 3.49 -20.91 5.53
N GLU A 33 2.98 -20.29 6.59
CA GLU A 33 2.69 -18.85 6.56
C GLU A 33 3.96 -18.02 6.81
N ILE A 34 4.07 -16.91 6.06
CA ILE A 34 5.12 -15.91 6.27
C ILE A 34 4.52 -14.67 6.92
N LEU A 35 5.18 -14.19 7.96
CA LEU A 35 4.92 -12.95 8.66
C LEU A 35 6.18 -12.12 8.77
N LEU A 36 6.19 -10.98 8.09
CA LEU A 36 7.16 -9.92 8.31
C LEU A 36 6.60 -8.93 9.32
N ASP A 37 7.25 -8.77 10.48
CA ASP A 37 6.95 -7.73 11.46
C ASP A 37 8.03 -6.66 11.42
N ILE A 38 7.63 -5.40 11.31
CA ILE A 38 8.53 -4.26 11.22
C ILE A 38 8.08 -3.19 12.21
N ASN A 39 9.01 -2.79 13.06
CA ASN A 39 8.86 -1.65 13.92
C ASN A 39 10.02 -0.66 13.73
N THR A 40 10.00 0.43 14.48
CA THR A 40 11.00 1.51 14.36
C THR A 40 12.41 1.09 14.76
N GLU A 41 12.55 0.02 15.55
CA GLU A 41 13.83 -0.46 16.06
C GLU A 41 14.35 -1.65 15.24
N GLU A 42 13.50 -2.62 14.96
CA GLU A 42 13.86 -3.90 14.37
C GLU A 42 12.77 -4.49 13.48
N TYR A 43 13.18 -5.51 12.72
CA TYR A 43 12.28 -6.32 11.91
C TYR A 43 12.54 -7.81 12.14
N SER A 44 11.49 -8.60 12.04
CA SER A 44 11.53 -10.03 12.25
C SER A 44 10.73 -10.78 11.19
N LEU A 45 11.20 -11.97 10.85
CA LEU A 45 10.51 -12.90 9.96
C LEU A 45 10.06 -14.10 10.78
N ASN A 46 8.76 -14.38 10.78
CA ASN A 46 8.15 -15.45 11.57
C ASN A 46 8.55 -15.42 13.06
N GLY A 47 8.66 -14.21 13.63
CA GLY A 47 9.08 -13.98 15.02
C GLY A 47 10.58 -14.06 15.28
N THR A 48 11.40 -14.39 14.27
CA THR A 48 12.87 -14.37 14.38
C THR A 48 13.40 -13.00 13.98
N VAL A 49 14.01 -12.28 14.91
CA VAL A 49 14.62 -10.96 14.65
C VAL A 49 15.78 -11.12 13.68
N LEU A 50 15.72 -10.39 12.56
CA LEU A 50 16.70 -10.48 11.48
C LEU A 50 17.69 -9.31 11.50
N GLY A 51 17.27 -8.13 11.95
CA GLY A 51 18.09 -6.93 11.87
C GLY A 51 17.44 -5.69 12.45
N LYS A 52 18.05 -4.52 12.20
CA LYS A 52 17.61 -3.22 12.71
C LYS A 52 17.03 -2.37 11.58
N THR A 53 15.82 -1.84 11.79
CA THR A 53 15.08 -1.11 10.75
C THR A 53 15.85 0.11 10.26
N ALA A 54 16.43 0.88 11.18
CA ALA A 54 17.18 2.08 10.85
C ALA A 54 18.39 1.81 9.92
N THR A 55 19.10 0.70 10.09
CA THR A 55 20.32 0.40 9.33
C THR A 55 20.06 -0.48 8.11
N ASP A 56 19.04 -1.33 8.18
CA ASP A 56 18.83 -2.41 7.20
C ASP A 56 17.60 -2.17 6.33
N ILE A 57 16.83 -1.10 6.59
CA ILE A 57 15.68 -0.66 5.77
C ILE A 57 15.78 0.85 5.48
N SER A 58 15.90 1.70 6.51
CA SER A 58 15.73 3.15 6.33
C SER A 58 16.79 3.82 5.48
N VAL A 59 18.06 3.47 5.67
CA VAL A 59 19.21 4.10 4.98
C VAL A 59 19.44 3.59 3.55
N ILE A 60 18.60 2.70 3.05
CA ILE A 60 18.84 2.00 1.80
C ILE A 60 18.10 2.65 0.64
N ASP A 61 18.81 2.95 -0.44
CA ASP A 61 18.18 3.43 -1.68
C ASP A 61 17.79 2.29 -2.64
N ASP A 62 18.45 1.12 -2.55
CA ASP A 62 18.17 -0.07 -3.38
C ASP A 62 17.72 -1.27 -2.54
N VAL A 63 16.49 -1.74 -2.79
CA VAL A 63 15.82 -2.83 -2.07
C VAL A 63 16.32 -4.22 -2.47
N ILE A 64 17.02 -4.35 -3.59
CA ILE A 64 17.62 -5.60 -4.07
C ILE A 64 19.06 -5.64 -3.50
N ASP A 65 19.51 -6.78 -2.95
CA ASP A 65 20.82 -6.97 -2.28
C ASP A 65 20.94 -6.55 -0.80
N LYS A 66 19.86 -6.74 -0.02
CA LYS A 66 19.82 -6.39 1.41
C LYS A 66 19.45 -7.55 2.31
N PRO A 67 19.79 -7.50 3.62
CA PRO A 67 19.54 -8.61 4.54
C PRO A 67 18.08 -9.07 4.54
N LEU A 68 17.13 -8.12 4.57
CA LEU A 68 15.70 -8.44 4.48
C LEU A 68 15.32 -9.14 3.17
N TYR A 69 15.72 -8.59 2.02
CA TYR A 69 15.43 -9.17 0.71
C TYR A 69 15.99 -10.59 0.58
N LYS A 70 17.25 -10.78 0.98
CA LYS A 70 17.90 -12.08 0.94
C LYS A 70 17.15 -13.12 1.78
N GLU A 71 16.83 -12.80 3.04
CA GLU A 71 16.13 -13.73 3.92
C GLU A 71 14.72 -14.07 3.41
N LEU A 72 13.98 -13.08 2.87
CA LEU A 72 12.68 -13.32 2.26
C LEU A 72 12.77 -14.25 1.05
N CYS A 73 13.72 -13.99 0.15
CA CYS A 73 13.90 -14.77 -1.07
C CYS A 73 14.45 -16.18 -0.78
N ASP A 74 15.38 -16.33 0.17
CA ASP A 74 15.90 -17.63 0.61
C ASP A 74 14.80 -18.46 1.30
N THR A 75 13.97 -17.82 2.12
CA THR A 75 12.82 -18.50 2.76
C THR A 75 11.83 -18.99 1.74
N ARG A 76 11.47 -18.15 0.76
CA ARG A 76 10.60 -18.57 -0.35
C ARG A 76 11.23 -19.67 -1.20
N GLY A 77 12.52 -19.56 -1.50
CA GLY A 77 13.25 -20.57 -2.27
C GLY A 77 13.14 -21.96 -1.66
N LYS A 78 13.34 -22.06 -0.33
CA LYS A 78 13.17 -23.32 0.42
C LYS A 78 11.75 -23.86 0.35
N PHE A 79 10.75 -23.00 0.55
CA PHE A 79 9.35 -23.41 0.41
C PHE A 79 9.05 -23.98 -0.98
N LEU A 80 9.53 -23.32 -2.04
CA LEU A 80 9.33 -23.78 -3.42
C LEU A 80 10.02 -25.12 -3.69
N GLU A 81 11.23 -25.32 -3.16
CA GLU A 81 11.96 -26.60 -3.26
C GLU A 81 11.23 -27.74 -2.55
N GLU A 82 10.69 -27.50 -1.35
CA GLU A 82 9.90 -28.49 -0.59
C GLU A 82 8.59 -28.84 -1.29
N ALA A 83 7.83 -27.85 -1.75
CA ALA A 83 6.58 -28.05 -2.49
C ALA A 83 6.81 -28.86 -3.77
N LEU A 84 7.88 -28.54 -4.52
CA LEU A 84 8.31 -29.30 -5.69
C LEU A 84 8.66 -30.75 -5.34
N GLY A 85 9.41 -30.95 -4.25
CA GLY A 85 9.78 -32.28 -3.75
C GLY A 85 8.57 -33.13 -3.36
N ASN A 86 7.50 -32.51 -2.87
CA ASN A 86 6.25 -33.16 -2.48
C ASN A 86 5.25 -33.34 -3.64
N GLY A 87 5.58 -32.86 -4.84
CA GLY A 87 4.69 -32.91 -6.01
C GLY A 87 3.47 -31.98 -5.89
N GLU A 88 3.54 -30.98 -5.04
CA GLU A 88 2.48 -30.00 -4.85
C GLU A 88 2.46 -29.00 -6.02
N SER A 89 1.27 -28.53 -6.38
CA SER A 89 1.14 -27.43 -7.33
C SER A 89 1.71 -26.18 -6.66
N ILE A 90 2.79 -25.64 -7.22
CA ILE A 90 3.26 -24.31 -6.85
C ILE A 90 2.21 -23.31 -7.35
N ASP A 91 1.28 -22.92 -6.49
CA ASP A 91 0.57 -21.68 -6.74
C ASP A 91 1.60 -20.56 -6.60
N ILE A 92 1.82 -19.82 -7.69
CA ILE A 92 2.97 -18.92 -7.86
C ILE A 92 2.82 -17.65 -6.99
N PHE A 93 1.75 -17.58 -6.20
CA PHE A 93 1.26 -16.43 -5.47
C PHE A 93 1.02 -16.83 -4.02
N GLU A 94 2.01 -16.52 -3.19
CA GLU A 94 1.87 -16.76 -1.76
C GLU A 94 1.32 -15.52 -1.07
N LEU A 95 0.31 -15.77 -0.24
CA LEU A 95 -0.18 -14.83 0.74
C LEU A 95 0.91 -14.61 1.80
N ALA A 96 1.34 -13.38 1.97
CA ALA A 96 2.22 -12.98 3.06
C ALA A 96 1.49 -12.08 4.04
N LYS A 97 1.86 -12.17 5.32
CA LYS A 97 1.39 -11.26 6.36
C LYS A 97 2.46 -10.21 6.62
N LEU A 98 2.04 -8.96 6.74
CA LEU A 98 2.91 -7.82 7.03
C LEU A 98 2.34 -7.05 8.22
N HIS A 99 3.09 -7.02 9.31
CA HIS A 99 2.79 -6.20 10.48
C HIS A 99 3.68 -4.97 10.50
N VAL A 100 3.09 -3.81 10.76
CA VAL A 100 3.78 -2.53 10.69
C VAL A 100 3.47 -1.71 11.92
N ASP A 101 4.49 -1.17 12.58
CA ASP A 101 4.30 -0.24 13.68
C ASP A 101 3.65 1.08 13.23
N ASP A 102 2.78 1.62 14.08
CA ASP A 102 2.10 2.91 13.87
C ASP A 102 3.07 4.07 13.65
N ASN A 103 4.26 4.00 14.27
CA ASN A 103 5.27 5.05 14.15
C ASN A 103 6.33 4.71 13.10
N LEU A 104 6.18 3.64 12.32
CA LEU A 104 7.04 3.40 11.19
C LEU A 104 6.81 4.48 10.12
N SER A 105 7.86 4.89 9.44
CA SER A 105 7.75 5.82 8.31
C SER A 105 7.17 5.12 7.09
N TYR A 106 6.51 5.89 6.23
CA TYR A 106 5.93 5.40 4.99
C TYR A 106 7.00 4.81 4.06
N VAL A 107 8.18 5.43 4.00
CA VAL A 107 9.28 4.93 3.17
C VAL A 107 9.81 3.58 3.65
N ASP A 108 9.92 3.37 4.96
CA ASP A 108 10.40 2.09 5.50
C ASP A 108 9.38 0.98 5.25
N PHE A 109 8.10 1.28 5.47
CA PHE A 109 6.99 0.40 5.12
C PHE A 109 7.03 0.02 3.63
N TYR A 110 7.14 1.02 2.75
CA TYR A 110 7.13 0.79 1.31
C TYR A 110 8.32 -0.06 0.88
N LYS A 111 9.53 0.25 1.34
CA LYS A 111 10.75 -0.53 1.04
C LYS A 111 10.58 -2.01 1.42
N ALA A 112 10.04 -2.27 2.61
CA ALA A 112 9.84 -3.64 3.03
C ALA A 112 8.75 -4.36 2.23
N LEU A 113 7.63 -3.70 1.96
CA LEU A 113 6.59 -4.22 1.06
C LEU A 113 7.17 -4.52 -0.33
N SER A 114 8.01 -3.64 -0.87
CA SER A 114 8.70 -3.85 -2.14
C SER A 114 9.67 -5.04 -2.09
N SER A 115 10.46 -5.20 -1.02
CA SER A 115 11.35 -6.36 -0.87
C SER A 115 10.56 -7.68 -0.90
N MET A 116 9.41 -7.74 -0.21
CA MET A 116 8.53 -8.92 -0.29
C MET A 116 8.00 -9.11 -1.72
N TYR A 117 7.54 -8.03 -2.37
CA TYR A 117 7.04 -8.10 -3.73
C TYR A 117 8.10 -8.63 -4.73
N PHE A 118 9.34 -8.14 -4.66
CA PHE A 118 10.41 -8.60 -5.53
C PHE A 118 10.84 -10.04 -5.27
N CYS A 119 10.66 -10.55 -4.05
CA CYS A 119 10.83 -11.97 -3.77
C CYS A 119 9.65 -12.82 -4.27
N GLY A 120 8.58 -12.24 -4.83
CA GLY A 120 7.49 -12.95 -5.49
C GLY A 120 6.19 -13.06 -4.69
N TYR A 121 6.10 -12.40 -3.53
CA TYR A 121 4.84 -12.27 -2.80
C TYR A 121 3.94 -11.24 -3.52
N SER A 122 2.67 -11.59 -3.75
CA SER A 122 1.73 -10.72 -4.48
C SER A 122 0.47 -10.39 -3.70
N ASP A 123 0.15 -11.18 -2.69
CA ASP A 123 -1.02 -11.01 -1.86
C ASP A 123 -0.57 -10.78 -0.43
N PHE A 124 -1.05 -9.69 0.16
CA PHE A 124 -0.59 -9.23 1.46
C PHE A 124 -1.78 -9.02 2.40
N ASN A 125 -1.70 -9.63 3.58
CA ASN A 125 -2.52 -9.26 4.72
C ASN A 125 -1.71 -8.29 5.57
N ILE A 126 -2.08 -7.02 5.51
CA ILE A 126 -1.33 -5.95 6.17
C ILE A 126 -2.08 -5.50 7.42
N ALA A 127 -1.39 -5.47 8.55
CA ALA A 127 -1.84 -4.88 9.79
C ALA A 127 -0.95 -3.69 10.16
N ILE A 128 -1.56 -2.57 10.54
CA ILE A 128 -0.86 -1.37 11.02
C ILE A 128 -1.23 -1.16 12.49
N GLY A 129 -0.22 -0.96 13.33
CA GLY A 129 -0.38 -0.66 14.75
C GLY A 129 -0.54 -1.88 15.62
N THR A 130 -0.84 -1.66 16.90
CA THR A 130 -0.94 -2.75 17.88
C THR A 130 -2.24 -3.53 17.70
N ASN A 131 -2.15 -4.85 17.47
CA ASN A 131 -3.17 -5.89 17.69
C ASN A 131 -3.73 -6.63 16.47
N TYR A 132 -3.18 -6.52 15.26
CA TYR A 132 -3.61 -7.37 14.12
C TYR A 132 -5.13 -7.41 13.83
N LYS A 133 -5.92 -6.48 14.38
CA LYS A 133 -7.39 -6.48 14.33
C LYS A 133 -7.92 -5.85 13.05
N ASP A 134 -7.22 -4.85 12.55
CA ASP A 134 -7.59 -4.09 11.36
C ASP A 134 -6.74 -4.53 10.15
N VAL A 135 -6.80 -5.83 9.84
CA VAL A 135 -6.10 -6.39 8.67
C VAL A 135 -6.82 -5.97 7.39
N PHE A 136 -6.06 -5.48 6.43
CA PHE A 136 -6.55 -5.24 5.07
C PHE A 136 -5.75 -6.05 4.06
N GLN A 137 -6.44 -6.47 3.00
CA GLN A 137 -5.85 -7.25 1.95
C GLN A 137 -5.39 -6.35 0.81
N LEU A 138 -4.14 -6.50 0.41
CA LEU A 138 -3.55 -5.86 -0.75
C LEU A 138 -3.10 -6.94 -1.73
N SER A 139 -3.74 -6.99 -2.90
CA SER A 139 -3.28 -7.81 -4.03
C SER A 139 -2.55 -6.90 -5.01
N ILE A 140 -1.25 -7.11 -5.18
CA ILE A 140 -0.43 -6.44 -6.19
C ILE A 140 -0.54 -7.27 -7.46
N PRO A 141 -1.30 -6.82 -8.47
CA PRO A 141 -1.36 -7.54 -9.72
C PRO A 141 0.00 -7.52 -10.43
N ARG A 142 0.28 -8.58 -11.20
CA ARG A 142 1.33 -8.49 -12.22
C ARG A 142 0.89 -7.47 -13.25
N THR A 143 1.74 -6.48 -13.48
CA THR A 143 1.52 -5.52 -14.55
C THR A 143 2.22 -6.05 -15.78
N ASP A 144 1.46 -6.36 -16.82
CA ASP A 144 2.02 -6.58 -18.15
C ASP A 144 2.20 -5.18 -18.74
N TYR A 145 3.36 -4.57 -18.50
CA TYR A 145 3.63 -3.22 -18.96
C TYR A 145 3.82 -3.23 -20.47
N MET A 146 2.71 -3.03 -21.21
CA MET A 146 2.81 -2.41 -22.52
C MET A 146 3.40 -1.00 -22.36
N TRP A 147 4.09 -0.53 -23.39
CA TRP A 147 4.85 0.73 -23.42
C TRP A 147 4.10 1.93 -22.82
N CYS A 148 2.80 2.08 -23.11
CA CYS A 148 1.95 3.16 -22.56
C CYS A 148 1.79 3.10 -21.03
N GLY A 149 1.81 1.90 -20.45
CA GLY A 149 1.73 1.70 -19.01
C GLY A 149 2.93 2.31 -18.27
N LEU A 150 4.13 2.24 -18.87
CA LEU A 150 5.33 2.88 -18.31
C LEU A 150 5.23 4.40 -18.35
N VAL A 151 4.64 4.97 -19.40
CA VAL A 151 4.40 6.42 -19.49
C VAL A 151 3.44 6.87 -18.39
N ILE A 152 2.32 6.16 -18.20
CA ILE A 152 1.34 6.44 -17.13
C ILE A 152 2.01 6.33 -15.75
N GLN A 153 2.93 5.39 -15.55
CA GLN A 153 3.71 5.30 -14.31
C GLN A 153 4.58 6.53 -14.09
N ARG A 154 5.31 7.01 -15.12
CA ARG A 154 6.12 8.25 -15.03
C ARG A 154 5.26 9.47 -14.69
N MET A 155 4.04 9.53 -15.21
CA MET A 155 3.09 10.61 -14.91
C MET A 155 2.68 10.67 -13.44
N LYS A 156 2.80 9.57 -12.68
CA LYS A 156 2.47 9.56 -11.25
C LYS A 156 3.41 10.42 -10.42
N GLY A 157 4.72 10.31 -10.64
CA GLY A 157 5.70 11.16 -9.95
C GLY A 157 5.44 12.64 -10.23
N LEU A 158 5.07 12.98 -11.47
CA LEU A 158 4.65 14.34 -11.82
C LEU A 158 3.39 14.77 -11.06
N ARG A 159 2.36 13.92 -10.96
CA ARG A 159 1.14 14.24 -10.19
C ARG A 159 1.46 14.53 -8.74
N TYR A 160 2.35 13.74 -8.14
CA TYR A 160 2.75 13.93 -6.76
C TYR A 160 3.59 15.20 -6.54
N LYS A 161 4.54 15.49 -7.42
CA LYS A 161 5.31 16.74 -7.43
C LYS A 161 4.42 17.99 -7.48
N TYR A 162 3.33 17.96 -8.24
CA TYR A 162 2.42 19.10 -8.44
C TYR A 162 1.13 19.05 -7.63
N LEU A 163 1.04 18.15 -6.65
CA LEU A 163 -0.18 17.82 -5.93
C LEU A 163 -0.68 18.96 -5.01
N ARG A 164 0.19 19.94 -4.70
CA ARG A 164 -0.12 21.07 -3.81
C ARG A 164 -0.62 22.29 -4.58
N ASN A 165 -1.71 22.89 -4.11
CA ASN A 165 -2.25 24.19 -4.55
C ASN A 165 -2.51 24.33 -6.06
N ARG A 166 -2.85 23.24 -6.73
CA ARG A 166 -3.11 23.20 -8.16
C ARG A 166 -4.51 22.67 -8.43
N GLN A 167 -5.14 23.12 -9.51
CA GLN A 167 -6.44 22.61 -9.95
C GLN A 167 -6.32 21.56 -11.05
N LYS A 168 -5.28 21.65 -11.90
CA LYS A 168 -5.07 20.73 -13.03
C LYS A 168 -3.60 20.66 -13.43
N LEU A 169 -3.08 19.46 -13.72
CA LEU A 169 -1.81 19.24 -14.42
C LEU A 169 -2.15 18.72 -15.81
N SER A 170 -2.00 19.55 -16.84
CA SER A 170 -2.35 19.14 -18.20
C SER A 170 -1.30 18.22 -18.81
N LEU A 171 -1.71 17.39 -19.77
CA LEU A 171 -0.77 16.56 -20.54
C LEU A 171 0.31 17.42 -21.24
N SER A 172 -0.06 18.61 -21.72
CA SER A 172 0.89 19.53 -22.38
C SER A 172 1.99 20.03 -21.43
N GLU A 173 1.70 20.17 -20.15
CA GLU A 173 2.63 20.62 -19.11
C GLU A 173 3.57 19.51 -18.61
N MET A 174 3.25 18.25 -18.90
CA MET A 174 4.11 17.11 -18.59
C MET A 174 5.22 17.02 -19.66
N SER A 175 6.13 17.99 -19.64
CA SER A 175 7.25 18.11 -20.59
C SER A 175 8.29 16.99 -20.49
N GLU A 176 8.27 16.24 -19.40
CA GLU A 176 9.13 15.06 -19.17
C GLU A 176 8.63 13.82 -19.92
N ILE A 177 7.50 13.93 -20.64
CA ILE A 177 6.94 12.87 -21.51
C ILE A 177 7.30 13.18 -22.96
N ASP A 178 8.03 12.27 -23.61
CA ASP A 178 8.42 12.37 -25.01
C ASP A 178 7.20 12.44 -25.94
N VAL A 179 7.35 13.07 -27.11
CA VAL A 179 6.22 13.29 -28.03
C VAL A 179 5.63 11.96 -28.54
N GLU A 180 6.47 10.95 -28.77
CA GLU A 180 6.02 9.60 -29.17
C GLU A 180 5.24 8.90 -28.03
N ASP A 181 5.59 9.16 -26.78
CA ASP A 181 4.86 8.69 -25.59
C ASP A 181 3.50 9.39 -25.44
N ARG A 182 3.34 10.63 -25.93
CA ARG A 182 2.09 11.40 -25.77
C ARG A 182 0.92 10.83 -26.55
N GLU A 183 1.14 10.42 -27.79
CA GLU A 183 0.08 9.85 -28.63
C GLU A 183 -0.56 8.62 -27.96
N CYS A 184 0.25 7.83 -27.26
CA CYS A 184 -0.20 6.61 -26.62
C CYS A 184 -1.01 6.85 -25.33
N VAL A 185 -0.84 8.01 -24.67
CA VAL A 185 -1.61 8.39 -23.46
C VAL A 185 -2.78 9.32 -23.75
N GLU A 186 -2.84 10.01 -24.89
CA GLU A 186 -4.00 10.82 -25.29
C GLU A 186 -5.29 9.99 -25.39
N GLU A 187 -5.16 8.70 -25.71
CA GLU A 187 -6.28 7.75 -25.77
C GLU A 187 -6.62 7.11 -24.41
N TYR A 188 -5.86 7.43 -23.35
CA TYR A 188 -6.04 6.84 -22.03
C TYR A 188 -7.36 7.25 -21.37
N LYS A 189 -8.29 6.29 -21.32
CA LYS A 189 -9.64 6.48 -20.76
C LYS A 189 -9.85 5.71 -19.46
N GLY A 190 -8.78 5.29 -18.79
CA GLY A 190 -8.86 4.57 -17.52
C GLY A 190 -9.25 5.49 -16.36
N LEU A 191 -10.01 4.95 -15.39
CA LEU A 191 -10.18 5.61 -14.12
C LEU A 191 -8.86 5.52 -13.35
N ASP A 192 -8.24 6.67 -13.14
CA ASP A 192 -6.98 6.81 -12.44
C ASP A 192 -7.15 7.85 -11.32
N LEU A 193 -7.18 7.35 -10.08
CA LEU A 193 -7.38 8.13 -8.87
C LEU A 193 -6.17 7.94 -7.96
N LEU A 194 -5.53 9.04 -7.60
CA LEU A 194 -4.46 9.08 -6.60
C LEU A 194 -4.94 9.93 -5.42
N LEU A 195 -4.81 9.40 -4.21
CA LEU A 195 -5.09 10.07 -2.96
C LEU A 195 -3.78 10.26 -2.18
N SER A 196 -3.59 11.49 -1.70
CA SER A 196 -2.47 11.87 -0.83
C SER A 196 -2.96 12.86 0.21
N PHE A 197 -2.09 13.21 1.16
CA PHE A 197 -2.30 14.34 2.04
C PHE A 197 -0.99 15.04 2.37
N TYR A 198 -1.09 16.27 2.83
CA TYR A 198 0.02 17.00 3.42
C TYR A 198 -0.48 17.81 4.63
N ARG A 199 0.42 18.08 5.57
CA ARG A 199 0.11 18.94 6.71
C ARG A 199 0.03 20.39 6.23
N LYS A 200 -1.04 21.08 6.64
CA LYS A 200 -1.30 22.49 6.32
C LYS A 200 -1.76 23.19 7.59
N ASP A 201 -0.97 24.16 8.04
CA ASP A 201 -1.17 24.84 9.33
C ASP A 201 -1.30 23.81 10.46
N ASP A 202 -2.38 23.86 11.26
CA ASP A 202 -2.68 22.92 12.34
C ASP A 202 -3.45 21.66 11.88
N GLY A 203 -3.64 21.46 10.57
CA GLY A 203 -4.51 20.43 10.01
C GLY A 203 -3.88 19.59 8.89
N ILE A 204 -4.72 18.73 8.31
CA ILE A 204 -4.39 17.90 7.15
C ILE A 204 -5.19 18.40 5.96
N ALA A 205 -4.51 18.62 4.84
CA ALA A 205 -5.13 18.84 3.54
C ALA A 205 -5.01 17.56 2.72
N TYR A 206 -6.15 16.95 2.41
CA TYR A 206 -6.24 15.80 1.52
C TYR A 206 -6.33 16.27 0.08
N VAL A 207 -5.72 15.51 -0.82
CA VAL A 207 -5.80 15.82 -2.24
C VAL A 207 -6.05 14.56 -3.05
N VAL A 208 -7.02 14.67 -3.94
CA VAL A 208 -7.33 13.66 -4.94
C VAL A 208 -6.91 14.16 -6.32
N SER A 209 -6.09 13.39 -7.02
CA SER A 209 -5.76 13.59 -8.43
C SER A 209 -6.53 12.59 -9.28
N LEU A 210 -7.36 13.07 -10.20
CA LEU A 210 -8.34 12.25 -10.93
C LEU A 210 -8.23 12.46 -12.45
N ASN A 211 -8.18 11.36 -13.20
CA ASN A 211 -8.46 11.36 -14.64
C ASN A 211 -9.99 11.35 -14.87
N GLU A 212 -10.57 12.50 -15.15
CA GLU A 212 -12.02 12.62 -15.40
C GLU A 212 -12.44 12.18 -16.80
N THR A 213 -11.50 11.97 -17.71
CA THR A 213 -11.77 11.48 -19.08
C THR A 213 -12.54 10.16 -19.05
N PHE A 214 -12.36 9.35 -18.01
CA PHE A 214 -13.13 8.13 -17.78
C PHE A 214 -14.65 8.36 -17.80
N PHE A 215 -15.12 9.49 -17.26
CA PHE A 215 -16.56 9.83 -17.20
C PHE A 215 -17.08 10.52 -18.46
N ASN A 216 -16.19 11.03 -19.32
CA ASN A 216 -16.52 11.87 -20.47
C ASN A 216 -16.34 11.12 -21.79
N LYS A 217 -17.38 10.40 -22.23
CA LYS A 217 -17.35 9.66 -23.51
C LYS A 217 -16.96 10.58 -24.68
N GLY A 218 -15.95 10.16 -25.45
CA GLY A 218 -15.47 10.88 -26.63
C GLY A 218 -14.40 11.95 -26.34
N SER A 219 -14.07 12.20 -25.08
CA SER A 219 -12.95 13.09 -24.73
C SER A 219 -11.61 12.37 -24.84
N ARG A 220 -10.58 13.13 -25.22
CA ARG A 220 -9.18 12.70 -25.11
C ARG A 220 -8.65 13.03 -23.73
N PHE A 221 -7.68 12.25 -23.28
CA PHE A 221 -6.98 12.54 -22.04
C PHE A 221 -6.23 13.87 -22.17
N ASP A 222 -6.50 14.81 -21.26
CA ASP A 222 -5.87 16.13 -21.28
C ASP A 222 -5.09 16.46 -20.00
N GLY A 223 -4.96 15.50 -19.09
CA GLY A 223 -4.30 15.65 -17.80
C GLY A 223 -5.12 15.18 -16.61
N TYR A 224 -4.68 15.58 -15.43
CA TYR A 224 -5.30 15.23 -14.15
C TYR A 224 -5.84 16.47 -13.45
N ASN A 225 -7.09 16.37 -12.98
CA ASN A 225 -7.69 17.39 -12.12
C ASN A 225 -7.34 17.08 -10.66
N PHE A 226 -7.07 18.13 -9.87
CA PHE A 226 -6.77 18.01 -8.45
C PHE A 226 -7.88 18.64 -7.62
N TYR A 227 -8.27 17.91 -6.58
CA TYR A 227 -9.32 18.29 -5.64
C TYR A 227 -8.73 18.30 -4.25
N THR A 228 -8.72 19.47 -3.58
CA THR A 228 -8.19 19.61 -2.22
C THR A 228 -9.33 19.72 -1.21
N PHE A 229 -9.22 18.98 -0.10
CA PHE A 229 -10.19 18.93 0.98
C PHE A 229 -9.49 19.21 2.31
N ASN A 230 -10.06 20.09 3.13
CA ASN A 230 -9.50 20.44 4.45
C ASN A 230 -10.14 19.64 5.59
N ASN A 231 -11.02 18.68 5.28
CA ASN A 231 -11.66 17.81 6.27
C ASN A 231 -12.03 16.47 5.64
N ASP A 232 -12.13 15.44 6.49
CA ASP A 232 -12.45 14.07 6.11
C ASP A 232 -13.85 13.96 5.47
N ALA A 233 -14.84 14.68 6.00
CA ALA A 233 -16.23 14.51 5.56
C ALA A 233 -16.41 14.85 4.07
N ASP A 234 -15.81 15.96 3.63
CA ASP A 234 -15.86 16.38 2.23
C ASP A 234 -15.05 15.44 1.33
N LEU A 235 -13.87 14.99 1.78
CA LEU A 235 -13.08 13.98 1.06
C LEU A 235 -13.90 12.72 0.82
N TRP A 236 -14.47 12.14 1.88
CA TRP A 236 -15.18 10.86 1.78
C TRP A 236 -16.47 10.98 0.99
N LYS A 237 -17.16 12.13 1.07
CA LYS A 237 -18.29 12.43 0.19
C LYS A 237 -17.88 12.45 -1.28
N PHE A 238 -16.75 13.10 -1.60
CA PHE A 238 -16.24 13.15 -2.96
C PHE A 238 -15.82 11.78 -3.49
N ILE A 239 -15.10 10.98 -2.69
CA ILE A 239 -14.72 9.62 -3.03
C ILE A 239 -15.98 8.76 -3.27
N GLU A 240 -16.99 8.83 -2.40
CA GLU A 240 -18.25 8.10 -2.57
C GLU A 240 -19.04 8.53 -3.82
N ASP A 241 -19.02 9.82 -4.16
CA ASP A 241 -19.61 10.32 -5.40
C ASP A 241 -18.92 9.75 -6.64
N ILE A 242 -17.58 9.61 -6.62
CA ILE A 242 -16.82 8.92 -7.68
C ILE A 242 -17.26 7.47 -7.78
N ARG A 243 -17.29 6.72 -6.66
CA ARG A 243 -17.73 5.32 -6.62
C ARG A 243 -19.11 5.14 -7.27
N SER A 244 -20.05 5.98 -6.85
CA SER A 244 -21.42 5.97 -7.35
C SER A 244 -21.51 6.25 -8.86
N LYS A 245 -20.69 7.17 -9.38
CA LYS A 245 -20.61 7.46 -10.83
C LYS A 245 -20.08 6.27 -11.61
N VAL A 246 -19.03 5.61 -11.09
CA VAL A 246 -18.44 4.40 -11.68
C VAL A 246 -19.47 3.28 -11.75
N ASP A 247 -20.16 2.99 -10.66
CA ASP A 247 -21.18 1.94 -10.59
C ASP A 247 -22.31 2.16 -11.59
N ARG A 248 -22.78 3.42 -11.74
CA ARG A 248 -23.78 3.78 -12.75
C ARG A 248 -23.27 3.57 -14.17
N GLN A 249 -22.02 3.95 -14.44
CA GLN A 249 -21.43 3.83 -15.77
C GLN A 249 -21.20 2.37 -16.18
N ILE A 250 -20.80 1.51 -15.24
CA ILE A 250 -20.61 0.07 -15.46
C ILE A 250 -21.96 -0.65 -15.55
N GLY A 251 -22.91 -0.31 -14.68
CA GLY A 251 -24.24 -0.91 -14.64
C GLY A 251 -25.09 -0.66 -15.88
N ASN A 252 -24.83 0.43 -16.61
CA ASN A 252 -25.54 0.81 -17.83
C ASN A 252 -24.88 0.29 -19.13
N MET A 253 -23.79 -0.49 -19.05
CA MET A 253 -23.20 -1.12 -20.23
C MET A 253 -23.96 -2.42 -20.58
N PRO A 254 -24.53 -2.57 -21.79
CA PRO A 254 -25.21 -3.80 -22.18
C PRO A 254 -24.17 -4.94 -22.34
N GLY A 255 -24.33 -6.05 -21.61
CA GLY A 255 -23.41 -7.20 -21.70
C GLY A 255 -23.95 -8.48 -21.04
N LYS A 256 -23.78 -9.61 -21.75
CA LYS A 256 -24.26 -10.98 -21.42
C LYS A 256 -23.73 -11.46 -20.06
N LYS A 257 -24.45 -12.40 -19.42
CA LYS A 257 -24.18 -12.93 -18.06
C LYS A 257 -22.73 -13.41 -17.80
N GLU A 258 -21.97 -13.78 -18.83
CA GLU A 258 -20.55 -14.18 -18.72
C GLU A 258 -19.59 -12.98 -18.51
N ASP A 259 -20.01 -11.78 -18.86
CA ASP A 259 -19.25 -10.53 -18.73
C ASP A 259 -19.30 -9.95 -17.30
N LYS A 260 -20.17 -10.48 -16.43
CA LYS A 260 -20.39 -9.96 -15.08
C LYS A 260 -19.34 -10.47 -14.07
N VAL A 261 -18.94 -11.74 -14.22
CA VAL A 261 -17.88 -12.37 -13.41
C VAL A 261 -16.51 -11.92 -13.93
N LEU A 262 -16.35 -11.80 -15.26
CA LEU A 262 -15.17 -11.16 -15.87
C LEU A 262 -15.08 -9.67 -15.58
N ARG A 263 -16.12 -8.89 -15.33
CA ARG A 263 -15.98 -7.48 -14.87
C ARG A 263 -15.65 -7.31 -13.40
N LEU A 264 -15.99 -8.31 -12.58
CA LEU A 264 -15.61 -8.35 -11.17
C LEU A 264 -14.19 -8.93 -10.97
N LEU A 265 -13.71 -9.76 -11.92
CA LEU A 265 -12.41 -10.42 -11.89
C LEU A 265 -11.36 -9.83 -12.87
N ALA A 266 -11.77 -9.28 -14.02
CA ALA A 266 -10.90 -8.50 -14.91
C ALA A 266 -10.86 -7.05 -14.41
N ASN A 267 -10.02 -6.84 -13.42
CA ASN A 267 -8.77 -6.16 -13.69
C ASN A 267 -7.99 -6.09 -12.37
N ALA A 268 -6.80 -6.66 -12.39
CA ALA A 268 -5.61 -6.11 -11.75
C ALA A 268 -5.64 -4.56 -11.60
N HIS A 269 -6.18 -3.90 -12.62
CA HIS A 269 -6.35 -2.46 -12.81
C HIS A 269 -7.83 -2.00 -12.75
N GLY A 270 -8.66 -2.63 -11.91
CA GLY A 270 -10.09 -2.33 -11.83
C GLY A 270 -10.39 -0.85 -11.55
N PRO A 271 -11.57 -0.35 -11.95
CA PRO A 271 -11.93 1.07 -11.82
C PRO A 271 -11.98 1.57 -10.37
N ASN A 272 -12.04 0.67 -9.38
CA ASN A 272 -12.06 1.01 -7.96
C ASN A 272 -10.67 0.92 -7.31
N LYS A 273 -9.57 1.13 -8.05
CA LYS A 273 -8.22 1.16 -7.49
C LYS A 273 -7.80 2.60 -7.18
N VAL A 274 -7.60 2.89 -5.91
CA VAL A 274 -7.05 4.16 -5.42
C VAL A 274 -5.54 4.01 -5.24
N MET A 275 -4.74 4.85 -5.89
CA MET A 275 -3.32 4.93 -5.61
C MET A 275 -3.09 5.77 -4.36
N LEU A 276 -2.31 5.28 -3.42
CA LEU A 276 -1.91 5.98 -2.20
C LEU A 276 -0.44 6.36 -2.31
N VAL A 277 -0.16 7.66 -2.23
CA VAL A 277 1.21 8.19 -2.29
C VAL A 277 1.37 9.23 -1.20
N PHE A 278 2.41 9.11 -0.37
CA PHE A 278 2.65 9.99 0.77
C PHE A 278 4.12 10.40 0.85
N GLN A 279 4.41 11.44 1.62
CA GLN A 279 5.81 11.83 1.87
C GLN A 279 6.51 10.72 2.65
N LYS A 280 7.81 10.55 2.39
CA LYS A 280 8.64 9.48 2.95
C LYS A 280 8.57 9.41 4.48
N ASP A 281 8.50 10.56 5.13
CA ASP A 281 8.47 10.77 6.58
C ASP A 281 7.07 10.70 7.21
N VAL A 282 6.00 10.54 6.42
CA VAL A 282 4.65 10.32 6.95
C VAL A 282 4.63 9.03 7.75
N LEU A 283 4.02 9.06 8.92
CA LEU A 283 3.94 7.89 9.80
C LEU A 283 2.74 7.03 9.44
N MET A 284 2.87 5.72 9.59
CA MET A 284 1.80 4.77 9.25
C MET A 284 0.50 4.99 10.03
N LYS A 285 0.56 5.54 11.26
CA LYS A 285 -0.63 5.95 12.03
C LYS A 285 -1.46 7.05 11.37
N ASP A 286 -0.82 7.92 10.57
CA ASP A 286 -1.53 8.98 9.83
C ASP A 286 -2.17 8.39 8.55
N ILE A 287 -1.65 7.26 8.05
CA ILE A 287 -2.13 6.55 6.84
C ILE A 287 -3.23 5.54 7.17
N ALA A 288 -3.12 4.85 8.32
CA ALA A 288 -4.03 3.76 8.72
C ALA A 288 -5.52 4.15 8.69
N PRO A 289 -5.95 5.34 9.16
CA PRO A 289 -7.34 5.76 9.07
C PRO A 289 -7.87 5.83 7.62
N ILE A 290 -7.03 6.30 6.69
CA ILE A 290 -7.39 6.41 5.26
C ILE A 290 -7.60 5.02 4.68
N VAL A 291 -6.65 4.12 4.92
CA VAL A 291 -6.70 2.72 4.45
C VAL A 291 -7.93 2.01 5.00
N LYS A 292 -8.16 2.11 6.31
CA LYS A 292 -9.33 1.52 6.97
C LYS A 292 -10.63 2.02 6.34
N LYS A 293 -10.72 3.33 6.11
CA LYS A 293 -11.92 3.94 5.53
C LYS A 293 -12.12 3.50 4.08
N LEU A 294 -11.09 3.51 3.24
CA LEU A 294 -11.15 2.97 1.87
C LEU A 294 -11.65 1.52 1.84
N ASN A 295 -11.13 0.67 2.73
CA ASN A 295 -11.56 -0.71 2.85
C ASN A 295 -13.07 -0.81 3.21
N THR A 296 -13.57 0.03 4.13
CA THR A 296 -15.01 0.07 4.46
C THR A 296 -15.91 0.48 3.27
N TYR A 297 -15.40 1.27 2.33
CA TYR A 297 -16.10 1.64 1.10
C TYR A 297 -15.97 0.57 -0.02
N GLY A 298 -15.19 -0.50 0.22
CA GLY A 298 -14.94 -1.56 -0.75
C GLY A 298 -13.93 -1.17 -1.84
N TYR A 299 -13.11 -0.13 -1.60
CA TYR A 299 -12.05 0.23 -2.52
C TYR A 299 -10.89 -0.76 -2.46
N ARG A 300 -10.33 -1.05 -3.64
CA ARG A 300 -8.97 -1.58 -3.73
C ARG A 300 -8.02 -0.39 -3.72
N PHE A 301 -6.81 -0.58 -3.19
CA PHE A 301 -5.79 0.45 -3.26
C PHE A 301 -4.42 -0.17 -3.52
N ALA A 302 -3.45 0.66 -3.85
CA ALA A 302 -2.05 0.29 -3.88
C ALA A 302 -1.22 1.43 -3.30
N PHE A 303 -0.12 1.08 -2.64
CA PHE A 303 0.87 2.05 -2.20
C PHE A 303 1.87 2.29 -3.33
N ASP A 304 2.34 3.53 -3.46
CA ASP A 304 3.43 3.93 -4.34
C ASP A 304 4.40 4.88 -3.63
N LEU A 305 5.67 4.85 -4.01
CA LEU A 305 6.67 5.80 -3.50
C LEU A 305 6.89 6.92 -4.52
N ASP A 306 7.11 8.14 -4.02
CA ASP A 306 7.65 9.26 -4.80
C ASP A 306 9.18 9.24 -4.87
#